data_AF-A0A854QDL1-F1
#
_entry.id   AF-A0A854QDL1-F1
#
_cell.length_a   1.000
_cell.length_b   1.000
_cell.length_c   1.000
_cell.angle_alpha   90.00
_cell.angle_beta   90.00
_cell.angle_gamma   90.00
#
_symmetry.space_group_name_H-M   'P 1'
#
loop_
_entity.id
_entity.type
_entity.pdbx_description
1 polymer ?
#
loop_
_entity_poly.entity_id
_entity_poly.type
_entity_poly.pdbx_seq_one_letter_code
_entity_poly.pdbx_strand_id
1 'polypeptide(L)'
;MLAMFNIPKVLVSATLPPVLLPRLLKACWISEVTEIRVPVTLNLAKYSVISSCTLVDKEGANGYNLPDIVRKIVKHFTTWKKPTSQAIVFCKLKPHTEDARKAVQKFGYSALAYTSDSTNRDEVKQCFGQGHLAPDSGGKAFLCCTSGLGAGVNLPNIALIISRRLRSTRRSGR
;
A
#
# COMPACT_ATOMS: atom_id res chain seq x y z
N MET A 1 -44.87 6.94 7.44
CA MET A 1 -45.04 5.58 7.99
C MET A 1 -43.95 4.66 7.41
N LEU A 2 -42.69 4.82 7.84
CA LEU A 2 -41.55 4.00 7.37
C LEU A 2 -41.18 2.86 8.34
N ALA A 3 -41.73 2.91 9.57
CA ALA A 3 -41.49 1.92 10.63
C ALA A 3 -42.15 0.55 10.39
N MET A 4 -42.95 0.40 9.33
CA MET A 4 -43.66 -0.86 9.01
C MET A 4 -42.89 -1.77 8.04
N PHE A 5 -41.78 -1.29 7.46
CA PHE A 5 -40.98 -2.09 6.55
C PHE A 5 -39.83 -2.75 7.31
N ASN A 6 -39.79 -4.09 7.29
CA ASN A 6 -38.61 -4.86 7.67
C ASN A 6 -37.52 -4.63 6.62
N ILE A 7 -36.72 -3.57 6.80
CA ILE A 7 -35.61 -3.25 5.92
C ILE A 7 -34.40 -4.11 6.35
N PRO A 8 -33.91 -5.02 5.49
CA PRO A 8 -32.72 -5.79 5.80
C PRO A 8 -31.50 -4.87 5.90
N LYS A 9 -30.70 -5.05 6.96
CA LYS A 9 -29.45 -4.32 7.18
C LYS A 9 -28.27 -5.20 6.78
N VAL A 10 -27.40 -4.70 5.91
CA VAL A 10 -26.16 -5.36 5.53
C VAL A 10 -24.99 -4.56 6.07
N LEU A 11 -24.13 -5.21 6.86
CA LEU A 11 -22.95 -4.63 7.46
C LEU A 11 -21.70 -5.28 6.85
N VAL A 12 -20.80 -4.46 6.32
CA VAL A 12 -19.56 -4.93 5.68
C VAL A 12 -18.37 -4.40 6.47
N SER A 13 -17.47 -5.31 6.88
CA SER A 13 -16.23 -4.95 7.56
C SER A 13 -15.10 -5.88 7.15
N ALA A 14 -13.92 -5.32 6.94
CA ALA A 14 -12.71 -6.08 6.66
C ALA A 14 -11.99 -6.55 7.94
N THR A 15 -12.22 -5.89 9.08
CA THR A 15 -11.38 -6.03 10.28
C THR A 15 -12.15 -6.22 11.58
N LEU A 16 -13.46 -6.52 11.54
CA LEU A 16 -14.28 -6.66 12.74
C LEU A 16 -13.85 -7.87 13.61
N PRO A 17 -13.27 -7.63 14.80
CA PRO A 17 -12.96 -8.70 15.74
C PRO A 17 -14.27 -9.31 16.28
N PRO A 18 -14.35 -10.63 16.49
CA PRO A 18 -15.57 -11.29 17.00
C PRO A 18 -16.09 -10.67 18.31
N VAL A 19 -15.18 -10.26 19.19
CA VAL A 19 -15.51 -9.65 20.50
C VAL A 19 -16.27 -8.32 20.37
N LEU A 20 -16.14 -7.60 19.25
CA LEU A 20 -16.83 -6.34 19.03
C LEU A 20 -18.20 -6.50 18.35
N LEU A 21 -18.48 -7.67 17.75
CA LEU A 21 -19.72 -7.90 17.02
C LEU A 21 -20.98 -7.72 17.89
N PRO A 22 -21.09 -8.29 19.12
CA PRO A 22 -22.27 -8.10 19.96
C PRO A 22 -22.56 -6.64 20.29
N ARG A 23 -21.51 -5.84 20.51
CA ARG A 23 -21.63 -4.40 20.78
C ARG A 23 -22.17 -3.64 19.57
N LEU A 24 -21.72 -4.01 18.38
CA LEU A 24 -22.17 -3.40 17.13
C LEU A 24 -23.63 -3.76 16.81
N LEU A 25 -24.02 -5.02 16.96
CA LEU A 25 -25.41 -5.46 16.78
C LEU A 25 -26.37 -4.72 17.72
N LYS A 26 -25.98 -4.59 19.00
CA LYS A 26 -26.74 -3.82 19.98
C LYS A 26 -26.88 -2.34 19.59
N ALA A 27 -25.79 -1.71 19.13
CA ALA A 27 -25.80 -0.32 18.69
C ALA A 27 -26.66 -0.10 17.43
N CYS A 28 -26.78 -1.10 16.57
CA CYS A 28 -27.59 -1.04 15.35
C CYS A 28 -29.03 -1.52 15.54
N TRP A 29 -29.44 -1.89 16.76
CA TRP A 29 -30.73 -2.53 17.06
C TRP A 29 -31.00 -3.74 16.15
N ILE A 30 -30.02 -4.64 16.06
CA ILE A 30 -30.11 -5.90 15.31
C ILE A 30 -30.17 -7.04 16.31
N SER A 31 -31.26 -7.81 16.29
CA SER A 31 -31.50 -8.94 17.18
C SER A 31 -30.94 -10.25 16.62
N GLU A 32 -30.97 -10.43 15.30
CA GLU A 32 -30.52 -11.63 14.60
C GLU A 32 -29.63 -11.25 13.42
N VAL A 33 -28.56 -12.02 13.19
CA VAL A 33 -27.62 -11.79 12.09
C VAL A 33 -27.17 -13.11 11.50
N THR A 34 -27.09 -13.16 10.17
CA THR A 34 -26.31 -14.20 9.48
C THR A 34 -24.90 -13.66 9.25
N GLU A 35 -23.91 -14.28 9.89
CA GLU A 35 -22.51 -13.88 9.74
C GLU A 35 -21.82 -14.69 8.65
N ILE A 36 -21.22 -14.00 7.68
CA ILE A 36 -20.37 -14.60 6.65
C ILE A 36 -18.96 -14.05 6.83
N ARG A 37 -18.01 -14.92 7.19
CA ARG A 37 -16.58 -14.59 7.27
C ARG A 37 -15.83 -15.22 6.10
N VAL A 38 -15.17 -14.39 5.31
CA VAL A 38 -14.26 -14.84 4.27
C VAL A 38 -12.83 -14.79 4.81
N PRO A 39 -12.07 -15.90 4.81
CA PRO A 39 -10.70 -15.90 5.26
C PRO A 39 -9.84 -15.04 4.33
N VAL A 40 -8.95 -14.22 4.91
CA VAL A 40 -7.97 -13.43 4.18
C VAL A 40 -6.77 -14.31 3.89
N THR A 41 -6.92 -15.30 3.01
CA THR A 41 -5.80 -16.12 2.54
C THR A 41 -5.45 -15.71 1.12
N LEU A 42 -4.40 -14.90 0.99
CA LEU A 42 -3.84 -14.53 -0.31
C LEU A 42 -2.92 -15.64 -0.81
N ASN A 43 -3.51 -16.74 -1.28
CA ASN A 43 -2.77 -17.93 -1.79
C ASN A 43 -1.83 -17.62 -2.97
N LEU A 44 -1.98 -16.44 -3.59
CA LEU A 44 -1.18 -16.01 -4.75
C LEU A 44 -0.03 -15.06 -4.37
N ALA A 45 0.06 -14.60 -3.12
CA ALA A 45 1.07 -13.64 -2.69
C ALA A 45 2.30 -14.35 -2.08
N LYS A 46 3.49 -14.11 -2.65
CA LYS A 46 4.76 -14.50 -2.02
C LYS A 46 5.23 -13.41 -1.08
N TYR A 47 5.32 -13.74 0.21
CA TYR A 47 5.85 -12.82 1.22
C TYR A 47 7.36 -13.04 1.39
N SER A 48 8.12 -11.95 1.51
CA SER A 48 9.56 -12.00 1.77
C SER A 48 9.98 -10.81 2.62
N VAL A 49 10.80 -11.06 3.64
CA VAL A 49 11.39 -10.02 4.49
C VAL A 49 12.86 -9.92 4.16
N ILE A 50 13.29 -8.78 3.64
CA ILE A 50 14.69 -8.52 3.31
C ILE A 50 15.25 -7.58 4.37
N SER A 51 16.28 -8.01 5.08
CA SER A 51 17.03 -7.13 5.98
C SER A 51 17.87 -6.16 5.14
N SER A 52 17.53 -4.88 5.15
CA SER A 52 18.36 -3.83 4.54
C SER A 52 19.30 -3.22 5.59
N CYS A 53 20.19 -4.04 6.15
CA CYS A 53 21.30 -3.56 6.97
C CYS A 53 22.45 -3.12 6.06
N THR A 54 22.26 -2.04 5.31
CA THR A 54 23.37 -1.25 4.77
C THR A 54 23.17 0.17 5.27
N LEU A 55 23.56 0.37 6.53
CA LEU A 55 23.81 1.69 7.10
C LEU A 55 24.98 2.27 6.29
N VAL A 56 24.75 3.41 5.63
CA VAL A 56 25.85 4.20 5.08
C VAL A 56 26.02 5.36 6.03
N ASP A 57 27.16 5.38 6.72
CA ASP A 57 27.64 6.54 7.43
C ASP A 57 27.89 7.65 6.41
N LYS A 58 27.22 8.79 6.59
CA LYS A 58 27.84 10.12 6.79
C LYS A 58 26.80 11.24 6.69
N GLU A 59 26.75 12.04 7.76
CA GLU A 59 26.40 13.48 7.81
C GLU A 59 24.98 13.97 7.49
N GLY A 60 23.98 13.10 7.39
CA GLY A 60 22.56 13.50 7.38
C GLY A 60 21.75 12.63 8.31
N ALA A 61 20.82 13.21 9.07
CA ALA A 61 20.06 12.58 10.17
C ALA A 61 19.16 11.35 9.81
N ASN A 62 19.35 10.70 8.66
CA ASN A 62 18.59 9.53 8.23
C ASN A 62 19.48 8.51 7.49
N GLY A 63 20.37 7.82 8.20
CA GLY A 63 21.35 6.86 7.68
C GLY A 63 20.77 5.63 6.97
N TYR A 64 20.43 5.77 5.67
CA TYR A 64 20.04 4.66 4.80
C TYR A 64 20.53 4.88 3.37
N ASN A 65 21.06 3.83 2.74
CA ASN A 65 21.35 3.83 1.31
C ASN A 65 20.08 3.56 0.49
N LEU A 66 19.23 4.58 0.38
CA LEU A 66 18.02 4.53 -0.45
C LEU A 66 18.32 4.12 -1.91
N PRO A 67 19.38 4.61 -2.57
CA PRO A 67 19.75 4.17 -3.91
C PRO A 67 19.95 2.66 -4.05
N ASP A 68 20.66 2.00 -3.12
CA ASP A 68 20.90 0.56 -3.20
C ASP A 68 19.66 -0.28 -2.88
N ILE A 69 18.80 0.19 -1.98
CA ILE A 69 17.51 -0.45 -1.71
C ILE A 69 16.64 -0.39 -2.98
N VAL A 70 16.55 0.79 -3.60
CA VAL A 70 15.80 0.99 -4.84
C VAL A 70 16.41 0.17 -5.97
N ARG A 71 17.73 0.06 -6.07
CA ARG A 71 18.40 -0.81 -7.05
C ARG A 71 17.96 -2.27 -6.92
N LYS A 72 17.93 -2.81 -5.69
CA LYS A 72 17.48 -4.20 -5.43
C LYS A 72 16.01 -4.38 -5.79
N ILE A 73 15.17 -3.41 -5.45
CA ILE A 73 13.73 -3.38 -5.81
C ILE A 73 13.56 -3.42 -7.33
N VAL A 74 14.23 -2.51 -8.04
CA VAL A 74 14.15 -2.39 -9.48
C VAL A 74 14.66 -3.66 -10.17
N LYS A 75 15.79 -4.21 -9.72
CA LYS A 75 16.32 -5.48 -10.24
C LYS A 75 15.29 -6.60 -10.09
N HIS A 76 14.71 -6.76 -8.89
CA HIS A 76 13.69 -7.78 -8.64
C HIS A 76 12.45 -7.58 -9.52
N PHE A 77 11.94 -6.35 -9.60
CA PHE A 77 10.80 -6.02 -10.44
C PHE A 77 11.08 -6.32 -11.92
N THR A 78 12.26 -5.94 -12.43
CA THR A 78 12.65 -6.18 -13.83
C THR A 78 12.71 -7.66 -14.17
N THR A 79 13.20 -8.51 -13.25
CA THR A 79 13.32 -9.96 -13.48
C THR A 79 11.96 -10.66 -13.57
N TRP A 80 10.96 -10.19 -12.82
CA TRP A 80 9.69 -10.91 -12.65
C TRP A 80 8.46 -10.17 -13.21
N LYS A 81 8.65 -8.99 -13.81
CA LYS A 81 7.53 -8.19 -14.35
C LYS A 81 6.90 -8.84 -15.59
N LYS A 82 5.57 -8.77 -15.66
CA LYS A 82 4.83 -8.82 -16.92
C LYS A 82 4.84 -7.41 -17.56
N PRO A 83 4.55 -7.27 -18.86
CA PRO A 83 4.55 -5.96 -19.54
C PRO A 83 3.66 -4.89 -18.87
N THR A 84 2.57 -5.30 -18.23
CA THR A 84 1.61 -4.42 -17.55
C THR A 84 1.80 -4.34 -16.04
N SER A 85 2.85 -4.97 -15.50
CA SER A 85 3.08 -4.99 -14.06
C SER A 85 3.35 -3.59 -13.52
N GLN A 86 2.79 -3.31 -12.35
CA GLN A 86 3.02 -2.11 -11.58
C GLN A 86 3.53 -2.47 -10.18
N ALA A 87 4.23 -1.56 -9.53
CA ALA A 87 4.77 -1.75 -8.19
C ALA A 87 4.42 -0.59 -7.25
N ILE A 88 4.25 -0.91 -5.97
CA ILE A 88 4.00 0.09 -4.92
C ILE A 88 5.12 0.04 -3.88
N VAL A 89 5.62 1.23 -3.54
CA VAL A 89 6.64 1.44 -2.51
C VAL A 89 6.03 2.26 -1.38
N PHE A 90 5.68 1.59 -0.29
CA PHE A 90 5.20 2.24 0.93
C PHE A 90 6.37 2.81 1.74
N CYS A 91 6.40 4.13 1.85
CA CYS A 91 7.33 4.92 2.63
C CYS A 91 6.70 5.33 3.97
N LYS A 92 7.51 5.35 5.03
CA LYS A 92 7.06 5.74 6.38
C LYS A 92 6.77 7.23 6.49
N LEU A 93 7.61 8.07 5.87
CA LEU A 93 7.52 9.53 5.96
C LEU A 93 7.17 10.11 4.59
N LYS A 94 6.44 11.23 4.59
CA LYS A 94 6.03 11.95 3.37
C LYS A 94 7.23 12.38 2.51
N PRO A 95 8.33 12.97 3.04
CA PRO A 95 9.47 13.35 2.20
C PRO A 95 10.11 12.16 1.46
N HIS A 96 10.10 10.98 2.08
CA HIS A 96 10.69 9.78 1.49
C HIS A 96 9.95 9.27 0.25
N THR A 97 8.68 9.64 0.04
CA THR A 97 7.96 9.23 -1.19
C THR A 97 8.59 9.88 -2.41
N GLU A 98 9.03 11.12 -2.27
CA GLU A 98 9.65 11.88 -3.36
C GLU A 98 11.10 11.44 -3.60
N ASP A 99 11.85 11.17 -2.54
CA ASP A 99 13.19 10.59 -2.66
C ASP A 99 13.16 9.22 -3.35
N ALA A 100 12.18 8.37 -3.00
CA ALA A 100 11.99 7.08 -3.63
C ALA A 100 11.59 7.23 -5.11
N ARG A 101 10.69 8.17 -5.43
CA ARG A 101 10.30 8.49 -6.82
C ARG A 101 11.52 8.87 -7.66
N LYS A 102 12.33 9.82 -7.17
CA LYS A 102 13.56 10.28 -7.85
C LYS A 102 14.56 9.14 -8.02
N ALA A 103 14.75 8.31 -7.00
CA ALA A 103 15.65 7.16 -7.08
C ALA A 103 15.21 6.14 -8.13
N VAL A 104 13.90 5.85 -8.22
CA VAL A 104 13.36 4.93 -9.25
C VAL A 104 13.52 5.51 -10.65
N GLN A 105 13.27 6.81 -10.84
CA GLN A 105 13.44 7.48 -12.13
C GLN A 105 14.89 7.46 -12.64
N LYS A 106 15.88 7.48 -11.75
CA LYS A 106 17.30 7.31 -12.13
C LYS A 106 17.58 5.95 -12.80
N PHE A 107 16.73 4.95 -12.59
CA PHE A 107 16.83 3.65 -13.27
C PHE A 107 15.96 3.56 -14.54
N GLY A 108 15.45 4.69 -15.05
CA GLY A 108 14.68 4.75 -16.31
C GLY A 108 13.20 4.37 -16.17
N TYR A 109 12.69 4.18 -14.96
CA TYR A 109 11.29 3.83 -14.73
C TYR A 109 10.40 5.05 -14.51
N SER A 110 9.19 5.01 -15.06
CA SER A 110 8.14 6.00 -14.77
C SER A 110 7.60 5.79 -13.34
N ALA A 111 7.59 6.85 -12.53
CA ALA A 111 7.18 6.78 -11.13
C ALA A 111 6.37 8.02 -10.68
N LEU A 112 5.44 7.81 -9.76
CA LEU A 112 4.67 8.87 -9.07
C LEU A 112 4.92 8.82 -7.57
N ALA A 113 4.85 9.98 -6.93
CA ALA A 113 4.78 10.11 -5.48
C ALA A 113 3.35 10.48 -5.08
N TYR A 114 2.86 9.87 -3.99
CA TYR A 114 1.53 10.16 -3.46
C TYR A 114 1.53 10.18 -1.93
N THR A 115 0.90 11.19 -1.36
CA THR A 115 0.65 11.31 0.08
C THR A 115 -0.76 11.81 0.33
N SER A 116 -1.22 11.80 1.57
CA SER A 116 -2.52 12.37 1.97
C SER A 116 -2.68 13.84 1.59
N ASP A 117 -1.57 14.57 1.47
CA ASP A 117 -1.57 16.02 1.20
C ASP A 117 -1.43 16.30 -0.31
N SER A 118 -1.31 15.25 -1.12
CA SER A 118 -1.11 15.38 -2.56
C SER A 118 -2.44 15.65 -3.26
N THR A 119 -2.43 16.62 -4.18
CA THR A 119 -3.59 17.00 -4.99
C THR A 119 -3.77 16.14 -6.25
N ASN A 120 -2.85 15.21 -6.52
CA ASN A 120 -2.81 14.39 -7.73
C ASN A 120 -3.52 13.04 -7.61
N ARG A 121 -4.55 12.92 -6.76
CA ARG A 121 -5.28 11.65 -6.57
C ARG A 121 -5.85 11.11 -7.87
N ASP A 122 -6.38 11.99 -8.72
CA ASP A 122 -7.00 11.58 -9.97
C ASP A 122 -5.97 11.12 -11.01
N GLU A 123 -4.78 11.74 -11.04
CA GLU A 123 -3.64 11.26 -11.84
C GLU A 123 -3.21 9.86 -11.38
N VAL A 124 -3.14 9.61 -10.07
CA VAL A 124 -2.83 8.27 -9.54
C VAL A 124 -3.87 7.26 -9.98
N LYS A 125 -5.17 7.60 -9.95
CA LYS A 125 -6.25 6.70 -10.42
C LYS A 125 -6.21 6.43 -11.94
N GLN A 126 -5.81 7.43 -12.73
CA GLN A 126 -5.69 7.29 -14.18
C GLN A 126 -4.46 6.47 -14.58
N CYS A 127 -3.33 6.66 -13.89
CA CYS A 127 -2.06 6.02 -14.21
C CYS A 127 -1.85 4.67 -13.51
N PHE A 128 -2.59 4.37 -12.43
CA PHE A 128 -2.55 3.12 -11.70
C PHE A 128 -3.95 2.49 -11.58
N GLY A 129 -4.06 1.21 -11.94
CA GLY A 129 -5.18 0.36 -11.54
C GLY A 129 -6.12 -0.08 -12.64
N GLN A 130 -6.70 0.82 -13.43
CA GLN A 130 -7.58 0.40 -14.51
C GLN A 130 -6.83 0.26 -15.83
N GLY A 131 -7.15 -0.81 -16.56
CA GLY A 131 -6.33 -1.40 -17.60
C GLY A 131 -5.90 -0.47 -18.75
N HIS A 132 -4.82 -0.94 -19.38
CA HIS A 132 -4.38 -0.67 -20.77
C HIS A 132 -3.29 0.36 -21.02
N LEU A 133 -2.90 1.19 -20.06
CA LEU A 133 -1.67 1.96 -20.25
C LEU A 133 -0.49 1.16 -19.69
N ALA A 134 0.21 0.46 -20.59
CA ALA A 134 1.54 -0.04 -20.29
C ALA A 134 2.40 1.13 -19.76
N PRO A 135 3.43 0.88 -18.93
CA PRO A 135 4.33 1.92 -18.47
C PRO A 135 4.92 2.79 -19.59
N ASP A 136 4.98 2.24 -20.80
CA ASP A 136 5.50 2.85 -22.02
C ASP A 136 4.44 3.66 -22.81
N SER A 137 3.15 3.55 -22.46
CA SER A 137 2.02 4.18 -23.14
C SER A 137 1.37 5.32 -22.34
N GLY A 138 1.99 5.76 -21.24
CA GLY A 138 1.43 6.76 -20.31
C GLY A 138 1.11 6.21 -18.91
N GLY A 139 1.26 4.91 -18.71
CA GLY A 139 1.18 4.28 -17.40
C GLY A 139 2.41 4.58 -16.54
N LYS A 140 2.29 4.39 -15.23
CA LYS A 140 3.42 4.56 -14.30
C LYS A 140 3.80 3.20 -13.74
N ALA A 141 5.09 2.86 -13.78
CA ALA A 141 5.58 1.57 -13.28
C ALA A 141 5.61 1.52 -11.75
N PHE A 142 5.90 2.64 -11.07
CA PHE A 142 6.07 2.69 -9.61
C PHE A 142 5.22 3.79 -8.94
N LEU A 143 4.51 3.43 -7.88
CA LEU A 143 3.82 4.36 -6.99
C LEU A 143 4.53 4.40 -5.64
N CYS A 144 5.16 5.52 -5.30
CA CYS A 144 5.81 5.74 -4.02
C CYS A 144 4.84 6.49 -3.10
N CYS A 145 4.34 5.84 -2.05
CA CYS A 145 3.29 6.41 -1.24
C CYS A 145 3.46 6.19 0.27
N THR A 146 2.72 6.92 1.08
CA THR A 146 2.55 6.58 2.51
C THR A 146 1.32 5.68 2.69
N SER A 147 1.02 5.29 3.93
CA SER A 147 -0.21 4.55 4.27
C SER A 147 -1.50 5.30 3.89
N GLY A 148 -1.42 6.61 3.62
CA GLY A 148 -2.55 7.44 3.18
C GLY A 148 -3.14 7.06 1.82
N LEU A 149 -2.50 6.17 1.05
CA LEU A 149 -3.07 5.60 -0.17
C LEU A 149 -4.32 4.73 0.10
N GLY A 150 -4.51 4.23 1.33
CA GLY A 150 -5.41 3.12 1.66
C GLY A 150 -6.92 3.32 1.49
N ALA A 151 -7.42 4.50 1.09
CA ALA A 151 -8.85 4.73 0.89
C ALA A 151 -9.21 4.76 -0.61
N GLY A 152 -9.92 3.72 -1.08
CA GLY A 152 -10.53 3.69 -2.42
C GLY A 152 -9.58 3.37 -3.58
N VAL A 153 -8.46 2.70 -3.29
CA VAL A 153 -7.45 2.31 -4.28
C VAL A 153 -7.60 0.83 -4.60
N ASN A 154 -8.14 0.53 -5.78
CA ASN A 154 -8.25 -0.83 -6.33
C ASN A 154 -7.31 -0.95 -7.53
N LEU A 155 -6.19 -1.64 -7.34
CA LEU A 155 -5.09 -1.71 -8.31
C LEU A 155 -4.82 -3.17 -8.69
N PRO A 156 -5.57 -3.73 -9.66
CA PRO A 156 -5.48 -5.14 -10.04
C PRO A 156 -4.12 -5.59 -10.62
N ASN A 157 -3.27 -4.67 -11.07
CA ASN A 157 -2.01 -4.99 -11.76
C ASN A 157 -0.75 -4.83 -10.87
N ILE A 158 -0.90 -4.81 -9.55
CA ILE A 158 0.26 -4.73 -8.65
C ILE A 158 0.97 -6.08 -8.58
N ALA A 159 2.19 -6.15 -9.13
CA ALA A 159 3.05 -7.33 -9.05
C ALA A 159 3.98 -7.31 -7.83
N LEU A 160 4.22 -6.13 -7.24
CA LEU A 160 5.15 -5.98 -6.12
C LEU A 160 4.70 -4.88 -5.15
N ILE A 161 4.66 -5.21 -3.86
CA ILE A 161 4.44 -4.26 -2.77
C ILE A 161 5.65 -4.30 -1.85
N ILE A 162 6.25 -3.14 -1.62
CA ILE A 162 7.39 -3.00 -0.70
C ILE A 162 6.97 -2.10 0.45
N SER A 163 7.12 -2.60 1.68
CA SER A 163 6.85 -1.82 2.89
C SER A 163 8.15 -1.46 3.60
N ARG A 164 8.48 -0.16 3.67
CA ARG A 164 9.66 0.33 4.40
C ARG A 164 9.29 0.53 5.88
N ARG A 165 9.50 -0.51 6.71
CA ARG A 165 9.45 -0.39 8.18
C ARG A 165 10.84 -0.10 8.73
N LEU A 166 11.03 1.08 9.34
CA LEU A 166 12.17 1.34 10.21
C LEU A 166 11.99 0.52 11.49
N ARG A 167 12.93 -0.39 11.80
CA ARG A 167 13.04 -0.91 13.17
C ARG A 167 13.24 0.30 14.08
N SER A 168 12.29 0.53 14.98
CA SER A 168 12.54 1.37 16.14
C SER A 168 13.58 0.62 16.97
N THR A 169 14.83 1.08 16.95
CA THR A 169 15.75 0.77 18.02
C THR A 169 15.15 1.39 19.27
N ARG A 170 14.53 0.58 20.14
CA ARG A 170 14.28 0.98 21.52
C ARG A 170 15.62 1.51 22.04
N ARG A 171 15.70 2.80 22.37
CA ARG A 171 16.77 3.30 23.21
C ARG A 171 16.68 2.49 24.50
N SER A 172 17.62 1.57 24.73
CA SER A 172 17.81 1.04 26.08
C SER A 172 18.25 2.24 26.91
N GLY A 173 17.36 2.73 27.76
CA GLY A 173 17.73 3.67 28.80
C GLY A 173 18.83 3.03 29.64
N ARG A 174 19.96 3.73 29.72
CA ARG A 174 20.81 3.69 30.89
C ARG A 174 20.37 4.85 31.78
#